data_AF-A0A939E0X2-F1
#
_entry.id   AF-A0A939E0X2-F1
#
_cell.length_a   1.000
_cell.length_b   1.000
_cell.length_c   1.000
_cell.angle_alpha   90.00
_cell.angle_beta   90.00
_cell.angle_gamma   90.00
#
_symmetry.space_group_name_H-M   'P 1'
#
loop_
_entity.id
_entity.type
_entity.pdbx_description
1 polymer ?
#
loop_
_entity_poly.entity_id
_entity_poly.type
_entity_poly.pdbx_seq_one_letter_code
_entity_poly.pdbx_strand_id
1 'polypeptide(L)' 'MTSDVKCNNKQSSAAALRWVEEQIAADRVLTEPEICQATGESPEKVDNMMRFLNLLGHTVKDPEGPTRGPEVRWMKKPGS' A
#
# COMPACT_ATOMS: atom_id res chain seq x y z
N MET A 1 -27.90 -10.65 -23.80
CA MET A 1 -26.96 -9.50 -23.86
C MET A 1 -26.07 -9.61 -22.64
N THR A 2 -24.88 -10.20 -22.83
CA THR A 2 -23.87 -10.34 -21.77
C THR A 2 -23.18 -9.00 -21.57
N SER A 3 -23.52 -8.32 -20.47
CA SER A 3 -22.76 -7.16 -20.02
C SER A 3 -21.49 -7.65 -19.35
N ASP A 4 -20.42 -7.75 -20.15
CA ASP A 4 -19.05 -7.76 -19.66
C ASP A 4 -18.82 -6.47 -18.85
N VAL A 5 -18.88 -6.59 -17.52
CA VAL A 5 -18.34 -5.57 -16.62
C VAL A 5 -16.82 -5.65 -16.74
N LYS A 6 -16.26 -5.04 -17.79
CA LYS A 6 -14.86 -4.65 -17.80
C LYS A 6 -14.71 -3.61 -16.70
N CYS A 7 -14.22 -4.03 -15.53
CA CYS A 7 -13.71 -3.14 -14.50
C CYS A 7 -12.51 -2.36 -15.05
N ASN A 8 -12.78 -1.36 -15.88
CA ASN A 8 -11.79 -0.50 -16.50
C ASN A 8 -11.58 0.77 -15.65
N ASN A 9 -11.71 0.64 -14.34
CA ASN A 9 -11.39 1.73 -13.43
C ASN A 9 -9.92 1.62 -13.07
N LYS A 10 -9.07 2.23 -13.90
CA LYS A 10 -7.73 2.66 -13.48
C LYS A 10 -7.91 3.59 -12.28
N GLN A 11 -8.03 3.06 -11.06
CA GLN A 11 -7.64 3.82 -9.90
C GLN A 11 -6.18 4.17 -10.14
N SER A 12 -5.95 5.46 -10.38
CA SER A 12 -4.61 5.98 -10.65
C SER A 12 -3.71 5.59 -9.49
N SER A 13 -2.44 5.30 -9.74
CA SER A 13 -1.43 5.11 -8.68
C SER A 13 -1.46 6.26 -7.65
N ALA A 14 -1.88 7.45 -8.05
CA ALA A 14 -2.09 8.59 -7.17
C ALA A 14 -3.20 8.38 -6.12
N ALA A 15 -4.28 7.66 -6.46
CA ALA A 15 -5.35 7.35 -5.52
C ALA A 15 -4.91 6.32 -4.49
N ALA A 16 -4.17 5.29 -4.92
CA ALA A 16 -3.59 4.30 -4.01
C ALA A 16 -2.56 4.92 -3.06
N LEU A 17 -1.67 5.78 -3.59
CA LEU A 17 -0.70 6.53 -2.81
C LEU A 17 -1.39 7.39 -1.74
N ARG A 18 -2.39 8.19 -2.15
CA ARG A 18 -3.15 9.04 -1.23
C ARG A 18 -3.82 8.21 -0.13
N TRP A 19 -4.43 7.09 -0.49
CA TRP A 19 -5.07 6.21 0.49
C TRP A 19 -4.06 5.68 1.51
N VAL A 20 -2.88 5.23 1.06
CA VAL A 20 -1.80 4.77 1.95
C VAL A 20 -1.34 5.90 2.88
N GLU A 21 -1.11 7.10 2.34
CA GLU A 21 -0.73 8.27 3.14
C GLU A 21 -1.76 8.59 4.22
N GLU A 22 -3.05 8.55 3.90
CA GLU A 22 -4.14 8.77 4.86
C GLU A 22 -4.15 7.72 5.99
N GLN A 23 -3.92 6.43 5.66
CA GLN A 23 -3.87 5.37 6.66
C GLN A 23 -2.63 5.48 7.56
N ILE A 24 -1.46 5.79 6.97
CA ILE A 24 -0.20 5.93 7.69
C ILE A 24 -0.22 7.18 8.58
N ALA A 25 -0.84 8.28 8.13
CA ALA A 25 -1.06 9.48 8.94
C ALA A 25 -1.99 9.23 10.14
N ALA A 26 -2.85 8.23 10.06
CA ALA A 26 -3.71 7.76 11.15
C ALA A 26 -3.03 6.69 12.04
N ASP A 27 -1.70 6.56 11.95
CA ASP A 27 -0.87 5.60 12.70
C ASP A 27 -1.29 4.12 12.51
N ARG A 28 -1.95 3.80 11.38
CA ARG A 28 -2.27 2.41 11.07
C ARG A 28 -1.05 1.67 10.53
N VAL A 29 -0.97 0.39 10.90
CA VAL A 29 -0.04 -0.56 10.31
C VAL A 29 -0.73 -1.21 9.12
N LEU A 30 -0.04 -1.28 7.97
CA LEU A 30 -0.57 -1.82 6.73
C LEU A 30 0.23 -3.01 6.25
N THR A 31 -0.45 -3.99 5.68
CA THR A 31 0.15 -5.09 4.91
C THR A 31 -0.12 -4.91 3.42
N GLU A 32 0.71 -5.53 2.58
CA GLU A 32 0.53 -5.48 1.11
C GLU A 32 -0.84 -6.02 0.66
N PRO A 33 -1.35 -7.16 1.19
CA PRO A 33 -2.68 -7.65 0.86
C PRO A 33 -3.81 -6.67 1.19
N GLU A 34 -3.74 -5.99 2.34
CA GLU A 34 -4.73 -4.99 2.73
C GLU A 34 -4.75 -3.80 1.76
N ILE A 35 -3.56 -3.32 1.37
CA ILE A 35 -3.45 -2.22 0.40
C ILE A 35 -4.00 -2.66 -0.96
N CYS A 36 -3.65 -3.86 -1.44
CA CYS A 36 -4.17 -4.41 -2.69
C CYS A 36 -5.71 -4.53 -2.64
N GLN A 37 -6.26 -5.04 -1.56
CA GLN A 37 -7.71 -5.18 -1.38
C GLN A 37 -8.42 -3.82 -1.35
N ALA A 38 -7.84 -2.82 -0.68
CA ALA A 38 -8.45 -1.51 -0.54
C ALA A 38 -8.37 -0.66 -1.83
N THR A 39 -7.27 -0.80 -2.59
CA THR A 39 -6.96 0.07 -3.73
C THR A 39 -7.20 -0.60 -5.08
N GLY A 40 -7.41 -1.92 -5.13
CA GLY A 40 -7.52 -2.69 -6.37
C GLY A 40 -6.22 -2.79 -7.17
N GLU A 41 -5.10 -2.30 -6.63
CA GLU A 41 -3.80 -2.33 -7.30
C GLU A 41 -3.18 -3.73 -7.26
N SER A 42 -2.25 -3.98 -8.19
CA SER A 42 -1.52 -5.25 -8.22
C SER A 42 -0.48 -5.34 -7.09
N PRO A 43 -0.18 -6.55 -6.59
CA PRO A 43 0.86 -6.77 -5.59
C PRO A 43 2.21 -6.12 -5.94
N GLU A 44 2.68 -6.33 -7.17
CA GLU A 44 3.93 -5.73 -7.67
C GLU A 44 3.93 -4.20 -7.58
N LYS A 45 2.80 -3.56 -7.92
CA LYS A 45 2.69 -2.10 -7.89
C LYS A 45 2.63 -1.57 -6.47
N VAL A 46 1.96 -2.29 -5.56
CA VAL A 46 1.95 -1.97 -4.13
C VAL A 46 3.33 -2.15 -3.51
N ASP A 47 4.04 -3.26 -3.75
CA ASP A 47 5.41 -3.46 -3.23
C ASP A 47 6.34 -2.33 -3.71
N ASN A 48 6.31 -2.00 -5.01
CA ASN A 48 7.09 -0.90 -5.56
C ASN A 48 6.75 0.46 -4.93
N MET A 49 5.45 0.73 -4.71
CA MET A 49 4.99 1.96 -4.05
C MET A 49 5.46 2.05 -2.60
N MET A 50 5.32 0.98 -1.81
CA MET A 50 5.73 0.97 -0.40
C MET A 50 7.25 1.06 -0.24
N ARG A 51 8.01 0.42 -1.14
CA ARG A 51 9.47 0.58 -1.20
C ARG A 51 9.88 2.01 -1.53
N PHE A 52 9.18 2.66 -2.45
CA PHE A 52 9.42 4.05 -2.79
C PHE A 52 9.15 4.98 -1.60
N LEU A 53 8.03 4.80 -0.91
CA LEU A 53 7.70 5.56 0.30
C LEU A 53 8.72 5.35 1.43
N ASN A 54 9.24 4.13 1.58
CA ASN A 54 10.31 3.82 2.52
C ASN A 54 11.62 4.52 2.18
N LEU A 55 11.98 4.52 0.88
CA LEU A 55 13.17 5.23 0.40
C LEU A 55 13.08 6.74 0.68
N LEU A 56 11.89 7.33 0.51
CA LEU A 56 11.62 8.72 0.85
C LEU A 56 11.54 8.98 2.36
N GLY A 57 11.48 7.94 3.18
CA GLY A 57 11.40 8.05 4.63
C GLY A 57 10.00 8.36 5.18
N HIS A 58 8.94 8.16 4.41
CA HIS A 58 7.57 8.31 4.91
C HIS A 58 7.14 7.10 5.74
N THR A 59 7.56 5.91 5.31
CA THR A 59 7.20 4.64 5.94
C THR A 59 8.44 3.84 6.31
N VAL A 60 8.29 2.87 7.20
CA VAL A 60 9.29 1.84 7.51
C VAL A 60 8.60 0.49 7.65
N LYS A 61 9.38 -0.59 7.52
CA LYS A 61 8.92 -1.92 7.95
C LYS A 61 8.93 -1.97 9.48
N ASP A 62 7.92 -2.58 10.05
CA ASP A 62 7.88 -2.88 11.49
C ASP A 62 9.08 -3.78 11.86
N PRO A 63 9.97 -3.35 12.77
CA PRO A 63 11.14 -4.14 13.17
C PRO A 63 10.77 -5.43 13.90
N GLU A 64 9.60 -5.49 14.53
CA GLU A 64 9.09 -6.69 15.22
C GLU A 64 8.33 -7.61 14.25
N GLY A 65 8.21 -7.23 12.97
CA GLY A 65 7.44 -7.95 11.96
C GLY A 65 8.27 -8.81 11.01
N PRO A 66 7.58 -9.61 10.17
CA PRO A 66 8.22 -10.32 9.08
C PRO A 66 8.93 -9.33 8.14
N THR A 67 10.16 -9.67 7.76
CA THR A 67 10.97 -8.81 6.87
C THR A 67 10.65 -9.01 5.39
N ARG A 68 10.06 -10.16 5.04
CA ARG A 68 9.73 -10.60 3.67
C ARG A 68 8.38 -11.30 3.64
N GLY A 69 7.72 -11.26 2.47
CA GLY A 69 6.44 -11.91 2.23
C GLY A 69 5.24 -10.98 2.43
N PRO A 70 4.01 -11.50 2.24
CA PRO A 70 2.77 -10.71 2.28
C PRO A 70 2.43 -10.18 3.68
N GLU A 71 3.01 -10.77 4.73
CA GLU A 71 2.79 -10.38 6.13
C GLU A 71 3.73 -9.24 6.59
N VAL A 72 4.52 -8.66 5.68
CA VAL A 72 5.32 -7.47 5.99
C VAL A 72 4.39 -6.34 6.44
N ARG A 73 4.67 -5.82 7.62
CA ARG A 73 3.96 -4.72 8.25
C ARG A 73 4.68 -3.41 7.94
N TRP A 74 3.97 -2.47 7.34
CA TRP A 74 4.44 -1.12 7.06
C TRP A 74 3.79 -0.13 8.02
N MET A 75 4.60 0.77 8.57
CA MET A 75 4.17 1.77 9.53
C MET A 75 4.74 3.14 9.19
N LYS A 76 4.19 4.19 9.80
CA LYS A 76 4.76 5.54 9.71
C LYS A 76 6.20 5.51 10.23
N LYS A 77 7.12 6.16 9.53
CA LYS A 77 8.48 6.36 10.06
C LYS A 77 8.42 7.25 11.31
N PRO A 78 9.00 6.83 12.45
CA PRO A 78 9.07 7.70 13.62
C PRO A 78 9.83 8.99 13.30
N GLY A 79 9.25 10.13 13.66
CA GLY A 79 9.85 11.45 13.45
C GLY A 79 9.74 12.01 12.03
N SER A 80 8.88 11.46 11.18
CA SER A 80 8.47 12.06 9.89
C SER A 80 7.23 12.95 9.99
#